data_AF-A0A7M3W441-F1
#
_entry.id   AF-A0A7M3W441-F1
#
_cell.length_a   1.000
_cell.length_b   1.000
_cell.length_c   1.000
_cell.angle_alpha   90.00
_cell.angle_beta   90.00
_cell.angle_gamma   90.00
#
_symmetry.space_group_name_H-M   'P 1'
#
loop_
_entity.id
_entity.type
_entity.pdbx_description
1 polymer ?
#
loop_
_entity_poly.entity_id
_entity_poly.type
_entity_poly.pdbx_seq_one_letter_code
_entity_poly.pdbx_strand_id
1 'polypeptide(L)'
;VLLGGAVGSTNTAMTMAAILLILLLAVLVTLTRRAAEASKEEWVEDAFDDDEYEDDDEEEESGGLAVEDKTPLHERHGLTLESMKSLAEEAGRVGVMQATPSTNQGETGWYVDVSEELQYWEVTPDGEWIRHE
;
A
#
# COMPACT_ATOMS: atom_id res chain seq x y z
N VAL A 1 -17.67 30.29 -39.89
CA VAL A 1 -18.35 29.93 -38.62
C VAL A 1 -19.42 28.88 -38.89
N LEU A 2 -19.06 27.60 -38.97
CA LEU A 2 -19.95 26.51 -39.39
C LEU A 2 -20.18 25.44 -38.31
N LEU A 3 -19.94 25.76 -37.04
CA LEU A 3 -20.17 24.84 -35.92
C LEU A 3 -21.12 25.40 -34.84
N GLY A 4 -21.66 26.61 -35.02
CA GLY A 4 -22.51 27.26 -34.02
C GLY A 4 -24.01 26.95 -34.11
N GLY A 5 -24.47 26.22 -35.13
CA GLY A 5 -25.90 26.03 -35.42
C GLY A 5 -26.43 24.60 -35.29
N ALA A 6 -25.58 23.61 -35.04
CA ALA A 6 -25.98 22.19 -35.01
C ALA A 6 -26.52 21.72 -33.64
N VAL A 7 -26.27 22.49 -32.57
CA VAL A 7 -26.85 22.26 -31.24
C VAL A 7 -28.24 22.89 -31.21
N GLY A 8 -29.19 22.27 -31.92
CA GLY A 8 -30.51 22.82 -32.26
C GLY A 8 -31.52 23.01 -31.11
N SER A 9 -31.16 22.76 -29.85
CA SER A 9 -31.91 23.22 -28.67
C SER A 9 -31.08 22.99 -27.41
N THR A 10 -31.27 23.80 -26.36
CA THR A 10 -30.66 23.58 -25.03
C THR A 10 -30.96 22.17 -24.50
N ASN A 11 -32.15 21.65 -24.80
CA ASN A 11 -32.57 20.31 -24.39
C ASN A 11 -31.73 19.22 -25.09
N THR A 12 -31.44 19.39 -26.39
CA THR A 12 -30.56 18.49 -27.16
C THR A 12 -29.11 18.59 -26.70
N ALA A 13 -28.62 19.79 -26.37
CA ALA A 13 -27.27 19.97 -25.86
C ALA A 13 -27.08 19.27 -24.50
N MET A 14 -28.07 19.39 -23.61
CA MET A 14 -28.05 18.75 -22.30
C MET A 14 -28.09 17.22 -22.42
N THR A 15 -28.91 16.65 -23.31
CA THR A 15 -28.97 15.20 -23.52
C THR A 15 -27.69 14.66 -24.17
N MET A 16 -27.12 15.36 -25.14
CA MET A 16 -25.82 14.97 -25.74
C MET A 16 -24.71 14.97 -24.69
N ALA A 17 -24.65 16.00 -23.83
CA ALA A 17 -23.68 16.07 -22.74
C ALA A 17 -23.87 14.94 -21.72
N ALA A 18 -25.11 14.64 -21.34
CA ALA A 18 -25.41 13.53 -20.44
C ALA A 18 -25.00 12.17 -21.04
N ILE A 19 -25.28 11.93 -22.32
CA ILE A 19 -24.87 10.70 -23.01
C ILE A 19 -23.34 10.59 -23.06
N LEU A 20 -22.65 11.67 -23.42
CA LEU A 20 -21.18 11.68 -23.43
C LEU A 20 -20.58 11.39 -22.05
N LEU A 21 -21.13 11.98 -20.99
CA LEU A 21 -20.68 11.70 -19.63
C LEU A 21 -20.89 10.24 -19.24
N ILE A 22 -22.03 9.63 -19.61
CA ILE A 22 -22.30 8.21 -19.35
C ILE A 22 -21.32 7.32 -20.11
N LEU A 23 -21.00 7.64 -21.37
CA LEU A 23 -20.03 6.88 -22.16
C LEU A 23 -18.61 7.00 -21.58
N LEU A 24 -18.20 8.21 -21.18
CA LEU A 24 -16.91 8.41 -20.51
C LEU A 24 -16.83 7.63 -19.20
N LEU A 25 -17.90 7.65 -18.39
CA LEU A 25 -17.97 6.88 -17.14
C LEU A 25 -17.86 5.38 -17.43
N ALA A 26 -18.62 4.86 -18.40
CA ALA A 26 -18.56 3.45 -18.78
C ALA A 26 -17.14 3.03 -19.20
N VAL A 27 -16.46 3.85 -20.02
CA VAL A 27 -15.08 3.60 -20.42
C VAL A 27 -14.16 3.59 -19.20
N LEU A 28 -14.25 4.59 -18.32
CA LEU A 28 -13.43 4.65 -17.11
C LEU A 28 -13.63 3.43 -16.21
N VAL A 29 -14.88 3.01 -15.99
CA VAL A 29 -15.19 1.80 -15.20
C VAL A 29 -14.62 0.54 -15.85
N THR A 30 -14.69 0.42 -17.18
CA THR A 30 -14.10 -0.75 -17.86
C THR A 30 -12.58 -0.76 -17.79
N LEU A 31 -11.93 0.41 -17.82
CA LEU A 31 -10.48 0.52 -17.69
C LEU A 31 -10.03 0.21 -16.26
N THR A 32 -10.71 0.73 -15.23
CA THR A 32 -10.34 0.42 -13.84
C THR A 32 -10.56 -1.06 -13.52
N ARG A 33 -11.62 -1.66 -14.03
CA ARG A 33 -11.88 -3.09 -13.89
C ARG A 33 -10.82 -3.94 -14.61
N ARG A 34 -10.44 -3.58 -15.84
CA ARG A 34 -9.37 -4.26 -16.56
C ARG A 34 -7.98 -4.05 -15.95
N ALA A 35 -7.69 -2.87 -15.42
CA ALA A 35 -6.42 -2.60 -14.76
C ALA A 35 -6.24 -3.47 -13.50
N ALA A 36 -7.33 -3.69 -12.74
CA ALA A 36 -7.32 -4.57 -11.58
C ALA A 36 -7.18 -6.06 -11.93
N GLU A 37 -7.65 -6.48 -13.11
CA GLU A 37 -7.48 -7.84 -13.62
C GLU A 37 -6.04 -8.07 -14.14
N ALA A 38 -5.48 -7.10 -14.88
CA ALA A 38 -4.11 -7.17 -15.39
C ALA A 38 -3.05 -7.21 -14.29
N SER A 39 -3.22 -6.42 -13.23
CA SER A 39 -2.31 -6.46 -12.08
C SER A 39 -2.38 -7.78 -11.29
N LYS A 40 -3.46 -8.56 -11.44
CA LYS A 40 -3.62 -9.82 -10.71
C LYS A 40 -3.04 -11.01 -11.46
N GLU A 41 -3.13 -11.04 -12.80
CA GLU A 41 -2.50 -12.11 -13.60
C GLU A 41 -0.97 -11.99 -13.62
N GLU A 42 -0.42 -10.79 -13.73
CA GLU A 42 1.04 -10.54 -13.72
C GLU A 42 1.70 -10.94 -12.39
N TRP A 43 1.02 -10.75 -11.26
CA TRP A 43 1.51 -11.14 -9.94
C TRP A 43 1.41 -12.64 -9.65
N VAL A 44 0.59 -13.39 -10.39
CA VAL A 44 0.39 -14.83 -10.16
C VAL A 44 1.34 -15.69 -10.99
N GLU A 45 1.85 -15.21 -12.14
CA GLU A 45 2.84 -15.98 -12.91
C GLU A 45 4.27 -15.88 -12.35
N ASP A 46 4.63 -14.77 -11.69
CA ASP A 46 6.00 -14.54 -11.16
C ASP A 46 6.25 -15.16 -9.77
N ALA A 47 5.19 -15.61 -9.07
CA ALA A 47 5.30 -16.13 -7.69
C ALA A 47 5.47 -17.67 -7.60
N PHE A 48 5.53 -18.39 -8.72
CA PHE A 48 5.60 -19.86 -8.73
C PHE A 48 6.82 -20.44 -9.49
N ASP A 49 7.81 -19.62 -9.84
CA ASP A 49 9.05 -20.05 -10.53
C ASP A 49 10.31 -19.61 -9.77
N ASP A 50 10.38 -19.90 -8.47
CA ASP A 50 11.63 -19.78 -7.68
C ASP A 50 11.81 -21.04 -6.80
N ASP A 51 12.37 -22.03 -7.47
CA ASP A 51 13.49 -22.86 -7.04
C ASP A 51 13.37 -23.86 -5.87
N GLU A 52 13.66 -25.08 -6.30
CA GLU A 52 14.13 -26.28 -5.62
C GLU A 52 15.37 -25.95 -4.76
N TYR A 53 15.19 -25.68 -3.46
CA TYR A 53 16.32 -25.57 -2.53
C TYR A 53 16.68 -26.96 -1.96
N GLU A 54 17.77 -27.54 -2.50
CA GLU A 54 18.52 -28.62 -1.88
C GLU A 54 19.19 -28.12 -0.60
N ASP A 55 18.86 -28.76 0.52
CA ASP A 55 19.42 -28.53 1.86
C ASP A 55 20.77 -29.28 1.94
N ASP A 56 21.89 -28.55 1.93
CA ASP A 56 23.22 -29.09 2.22
C ASP A 56 23.87 -28.25 3.33
N ASP A 57 23.97 -28.88 4.50
CA ASP A 57 24.64 -28.41 5.71
C ASP A 57 26.13 -28.14 5.46
N GLU A 58 26.68 -27.03 5.96
CA GLU A 58 28.07 -27.00 6.42
C GLU A 58 28.32 -25.86 7.43
N GLU A 59 28.58 -26.26 8.69
CA GLU A 59 29.02 -25.41 9.81
C GLU A 59 30.42 -24.84 9.56
N GLU A 60 30.64 -23.53 9.79
CA GLU A 60 31.94 -23.04 10.31
C GLU A 60 31.77 -21.90 11.33
N GLU A 61 32.32 -22.15 12.51
CA GLU A 61 32.43 -21.31 13.70
C GLU A 61 33.46 -20.18 13.52
N SER A 62 33.08 -18.92 13.78
CA SER A 62 34.05 -17.85 14.07
C SER A 62 33.47 -16.74 14.97
N GLY A 63 33.67 -16.90 16.28
CA GLY A 63 34.22 -15.89 17.18
C GLY A 63 33.67 -14.46 17.16
N GLY A 64 32.64 -14.20 17.96
CA GLY A 64 32.31 -12.87 18.47
C GLY A 64 31.17 -12.94 19.49
N LEU A 65 31.44 -12.65 20.76
CA LEU A 65 30.42 -12.42 21.79
C LEU A 65 29.67 -11.11 21.49
N ALA A 66 28.93 -11.07 20.39
CA ALA A 66 27.78 -10.22 20.25
C ALA A 66 26.65 -10.99 20.95
N VAL A 67 26.11 -10.43 22.03
CA VAL A 67 24.78 -10.83 22.46
C VAL A 67 23.86 -10.36 21.33
N GLU A 68 23.65 -11.21 20.33
CA GLU A 68 22.60 -11.02 19.35
C GLU A 68 21.31 -10.97 20.15
N ASP A 69 20.77 -9.76 20.29
CA ASP A 69 19.44 -9.58 20.80
C ASP A 69 18.48 -10.14 19.75
N LYS A 70 18.17 -11.43 19.87
CA LYS A 70 17.25 -12.18 18.99
C LYS A 70 15.80 -11.77 19.20
N THR A 71 15.54 -10.75 20.02
CA THR A 71 14.20 -10.21 20.22
C THR A 71 13.72 -9.56 18.91
N PRO A 72 12.58 -10.02 18.35
CA PRO A 72 12.00 -9.44 17.15
C PRO A 72 11.82 -7.91 17.27
N LEU A 73 11.96 -7.18 16.16
CA LEU A 73 11.85 -5.71 16.13
C LEU A 73 10.52 -5.23 16.74
N HIS A 74 9.44 -5.97 16.51
CA HIS A 74 8.13 -5.67 17.09
C HIS A 74 8.13 -5.75 18.63
N GLU A 75 8.76 -6.77 19.21
CA GLU A 75 8.85 -6.92 20.67
C GLU A 75 9.69 -5.81 21.31
N ARG A 76 10.73 -5.32 20.62
CA ARG A 76 11.54 -4.17 21.08
C ARG A 76 10.75 -2.87 21.18
N HIS A 77 9.73 -2.69 20.34
CA HIS A 77 8.84 -1.52 20.37
C HIS A 77 7.55 -1.76 21.16
N GLY A 78 7.52 -2.81 21.99
CA GLY A 78 6.39 -3.11 22.87
C GLY A 78 5.17 -3.64 22.13
N LEU A 79 5.34 -4.15 20.91
CA LEU A 79 4.29 -4.79 20.14
C LEU A 79 4.35 -6.30 20.33
N THR A 80 3.20 -6.91 20.61
CA THR A 80 2.99 -8.34 20.38
C THR A 80 2.52 -8.56 18.94
N LEU A 81 2.71 -9.76 18.39
CA LEU A 81 2.17 -10.14 17.08
C LEU A 81 0.66 -9.86 16.95
N GLU A 82 -0.10 -10.10 18.02
CA GLU A 82 -1.54 -9.82 18.07
C GLU A 82 -1.83 -8.32 18.00
N SER A 83 -1.06 -7.49 18.74
CA SER A 83 -1.23 -6.04 18.70
C SER A 83 -0.84 -5.44 17.35
N MET A 84 0.21 -5.96 16.72
CA MET A 84 0.65 -5.56 15.38
C MET A 84 -0.44 -5.86 14.35
N LYS A 85 -1.00 -7.06 14.38
CA LYS A 85 -2.11 -7.44 13.50
C LYS A 85 -3.35 -6.57 13.70
N SER A 86 -3.70 -6.27 14.96
CA SER A 86 -4.81 -5.37 15.26
C SER A 86 -4.57 -3.96 14.74
N LEU A 87 -3.34 -3.45 14.81
CA LEU A 87 -2.97 -2.14 14.29
C LEU A 87 -3.00 -2.11 12.75
N ALA A 88 -2.58 -3.19 12.08
CA ALA A 88 -2.67 -3.33 10.63
C ALA A 88 -4.13 -3.36 10.13
N GLU A 89 -5.02 -4.09 10.84
CA GLU A 89 -6.45 -4.11 10.51
C GLU A 89 -7.08 -2.72 10.71
N GLU A 90 -6.71 -2.02 11.78
CA GLU A 90 -7.14 -0.64 12.00
C GLU A 90 -6.58 0.32 10.94
N ALA A 91 -5.32 0.16 10.52
CA ALA A 91 -4.75 0.92 9.42
C ALA A 91 -5.54 0.71 8.13
N GLY A 92 -5.93 -0.53 7.82
CA GLY A 92 -6.77 -0.85 6.66
C GLY A 92 -8.18 -0.26 6.76
N ARG A 93 -8.73 -0.16 7.97
CA ARG A 93 -10.05 0.42 8.24
C ARG A 93 -10.05 1.95 8.14
N VAL A 94 -9.02 2.61 8.66
CA VAL A 94 -8.91 4.09 8.71
C VAL A 94 -8.27 4.65 7.45
N GLY A 95 -7.45 3.85 6.76
CA GLY A 95 -6.64 4.29 5.61
C GLY A 95 -5.41 5.10 6.00
N VAL A 96 -5.01 5.08 7.28
CA VAL A 96 -3.84 5.78 7.81
C VAL A 96 -3.02 4.79 8.64
N MET A 97 -1.70 4.80 8.47
CA MET A 97 -0.78 3.94 9.24
C MET A 97 -0.91 4.21 10.73
N GLN A 98 -0.83 3.16 11.56
CA GLN A 98 -0.99 3.28 13.00
C GLN A 98 0.36 3.34 13.70
N ALA A 99 0.54 4.32 14.59
CA ALA A 99 1.73 4.42 15.41
C ALA A 99 1.79 3.27 16.42
N THR A 100 3.00 2.79 16.66
CA THR A 100 3.24 1.80 17.72
C THR A 100 3.03 2.42 19.10
N PRO A 101 2.81 1.64 20.17
CA PRO A 101 2.70 2.18 21.54
C PRO A 101 3.91 3.00 22.00
N SER A 102 5.05 2.84 21.32
CA SER A 102 6.29 3.59 21.58
C SER A 102 6.32 4.98 20.94
N THR A 103 5.37 5.32 20.07
CA THR A 103 5.35 6.54 19.25
C THR A 103 3.96 7.19 19.29
N ASN A 104 3.89 8.52 19.33
CA ASN A 104 2.60 9.20 19.17
C ASN A 104 2.23 9.33 17.69
N GLN A 105 0.95 9.16 17.39
CA GLN A 105 0.43 9.33 16.03
C GLN A 105 0.76 10.72 15.47
N GLY A 106 1.45 10.77 14.33
CA GLY A 106 1.84 12.02 13.66
C GLY A 106 3.23 12.54 14.04
N GLU A 107 3.97 11.83 14.90
CA GLU A 107 5.36 12.14 15.24
C GLU A 107 6.32 11.16 14.56
N THR A 108 7.60 11.53 14.53
CA THR A 108 8.67 10.62 14.07
C THR A 108 8.73 9.37 14.94
N GLY A 109 8.71 8.20 14.31
CA GLY A 109 8.84 6.92 15.00
C GLY A 109 8.37 5.73 14.17
N TRP A 110 7.94 4.68 14.86
CA TRP A 110 7.56 3.42 14.23
C TRP A 110 6.06 3.35 13.98
N TYR A 111 5.71 2.90 12.78
CA TYR A 111 4.35 2.75 12.31
C TYR A 111 4.13 1.36 11.75
N VAL A 112 2.90 0.86 11.90
CA VAL A 112 2.44 -0.39 11.33
C VAL A 112 1.57 -0.08 10.11
N ASP A 113 1.90 -0.72 8.99
CA ASP A 113 1.14 -0.65 7.74
C ASP A 113 0.08 -1.76 7.65
N VAL A 114 -0.80 -1.67 6.65
CA VAL A 114 -1.83 -2.68 6.34
C VAL A 114 -1.25 -4.06 6.04
N SER A 115 0.01 -4.13 5.64
CA SER A 115 0.76 -5.36 5.36
C SER A 115 1.33 -6.05 6.60
N GLU A 116 0.98 -5.58 7.81
CA GLU A 116 1.58 -6.04 9.09
C GLU A 116 3.08 -5.75 9.19
N GLU A 117 3.60 -4.85 8.34
CA GLU A 117 5.00 -4.45 8.34
C GLU A 117 5.25 -3.26 9.25
N LEU A 118 6.38 -3.31 9.95
CA LEU A 118 6.85 -2.24 10.83
C LEU A 118 7.81 -1.33 10.07
N GLN A 119 7.44 -0.06 9.89
CA GLN A 119 8.20 0.91 9.12
C GLN A 119 8.55 2.14 9.98
N TYR A 120 9.77 2.64 9.85
CA TYR A 120 10.19 3.87 10.51
C TYR A 120 9.91 5.09 9.62
N TRP A 121 9.26 6.08 10.21
CA TRP A 121 8.91 7.33 9.54
C TRP A 121 9.45 8.52 10.33
N GLU A 122 10.06 9.45 9.60
CA GLU A 122 10.43 10.75 10.10
C GLU A 122 9.44 11.79 9.61
N VAL A 123 8.88 12.56 10.56
CA VAL A 123 8.00 13.68 10.29
C VAL A 123 8.79 14.97 10.46
N THR A 124 9.00 15.70 9.36
CA THR A 124 9.74 16.95 9.39
C THR A 124 8.92 18.07 10.05
N PRO A 125 9.55 19.15 10.53
CA PRO A 125 8.82 20.31 11.08
C PRO A 125 7.86 20.96 10.08
N ASP A 126 8.10 20.76 8.78
CA ASP A 126 7.26 21.23 7.69
C ASP A 126 6.08 20.28 7.40
N GLY A 127 6.00 19.14 8.09
CA GLY A 127 4.93 18.15 7.98
C GLY A 127 5.12 17.12 6.86
N GLU A 128 6.32 17.02 6.30
CA GLU A 128 6.66 15.99 5.32
C GLU A 128 6.97 14.67 6.01
N TRP A 129 6.63 13.56 5.35
CA TRP A 129 6.83 12.20 5.85
C TRP A 129 7.91 11.52 5.03
N ILE A 130 9.00 11.13 5.69
CA ILE A 130 10.16 10.48 5.07
C ILE A 130 10.24 9.04 5.61
N ARG A 131 10.14 8.07 4.70
CA ARG A 131 10.35 6.65 5.01
C ARG A 131 11.84 6.36 5.05
N HIS A 132 12.28 5.65 6.07
CA HIS A 132 13.62 5.06 6.13
C HIS A 132 13.53 3.56 5.84
N GLU A 133 14.47 3.05 5.04
CA GLU A 133 14.62 1.61 4.70
C GLU A 133 15.51 0.89 5.72
#